data_AF-A0AA37RFZ3-F1
#
_entry.id   AF-A0AA37RFZ3-F1
#
_cell.length_a   1.000
_cell.length_b   1.000
_cell.length_c   1.000
_cell.angle_alpha   90.00
_cell.angle_beta   90.00
_cell.angle_gamma   90.00
#
_symmetry.space_group_name_H-M   'P 1'
#
loop_
_entity.id
_entity.type
_entity.pdbx_description
1 polymer ?
#
loop_
_entity_poly.entity_id
_entity_poly.type
_entity_poly.pdbx_seq_one_letter_code
_entity_poly.pdbx_strand_id
1 'polypeptide(L)'
;MTFVFGWVPEARMRPASMTLMSDIIEALLLRNLQEVFGENDPERRRSAIEAPYTEDCVFNLPVGQYRGHDALDGICGELRAGHPTYVYTPHNAPMVVQDGADLTREHART
;
A
#
# COMPACT_ATOMS: atom_id res chain seq x y z
N MET A 1 9.22 17.96 -44.37
CA MET A 1 10.59 18.24 -43.89
C MET A 1 10.60 18.10 -42.38
N THR A 2 11.39 17.15 -41.89
CA THR A 2 11.46 16.74 -40.48
C THR A 2 12.32 17.71 -39.68
N PHE A 3 11.86 18.09 -38.48
CA PHE A 3 12.71 18.61 -37.42
C PHE A 3 12.68 17.61 -36.26
N VAL A 4 13.87 17.15 -35.86
CA VAL A 4 14.09 16.23 -34.74
C VAL A 4 14.59 17.05 -33.54
N PHE A 5 13.92 16.91 -32.39
CA PHE A 5 14.42 17.12 -31.03
C PHE A 5 13.48 16.29 -30.14
N GLY A 6 13.89 15.47 -29.19
CA GLY A 6 15.17 15.05 -28.67
C GLY A 6 14.77 14.12 -27.53
N TRP A 7 15.15 12.85 -27.64
CA TRP A 7 14.93 11.84 -26.61
C TRP A 7 15.68 12.27 -25.35
N VAL A 8 14.95 12.62 -24.28
CA VAL A 8 15.53 12.74 -22.94
C VAL A 8 15.44 11.36 -22.31
N PRO A 9 16.56 10.65 -22.05
CA PRO A 9 16.51 9.51 -21.17
C PRO A 9 16.21 10.09 -19.78
N GLU A 10 15.05 9.75 -19.21
CA GLU A 10 14.65 10.11 -17.84
C GLU A 10 15.51 9.33 -16.82
N ALA A 11 16.83 9.44 -16.92
CA ALA A 11 17.75 9.22 -15.83
C ALA A 11 17.98 10.57 -15.14
N ARG A 12 16.89 11.20 -14.68
CA ARG A 12 17.00 12.20 -13.64
C ARG A 12 17.50 11.44 -12.42
N MET A 13 18.81 11.53 -12.14
CA MET A 13 19.40 11.03 -10.90
C MET A 13 18.55 11.58 -9.76
N ARG A 14 17.68 10.72 -9.20
CA ARG A 14 16.99 11.00 -7.96
C ARG A 14 18.11 11.17 -6.94
N PRO A 15 18.15 12.27 -6.16
CA PRO A 15 19.16 12.41 -5.13
C PRO A 15 19.10 11.15 -4.26
N ALA A 16 20.25 10.61 -3.85
CA ALA A 16 20.32 9.31 -3.18
C ALA A 16 19.36 9.20 -1.98
N SER A 17 19.08 10.32 -1.30
CA SER A 17 18.06 10.43 -0.26
C SER A 17 16.62 10.20 -0.76
N MET A 18 16.23 10.73 -1.92
CA MET A 18 14.91 10.46 -2.53
C MET A 18 14.78 9.02 -3.03
N THR A 19 15.88 8.40 -3.48
CA THR A 19 15.90 6.97 -3.82
C THR A 19 15.68 6.13 -2.56
N LEU A 20 16.46 6.37 -1.52
CA LEU A 20 16.35 5.66 -0.25
C LEU A 20 14.96 5.82 0.40
N MET A 21 14.39 7.02 0.37
CA MET A 21 13.03 7.27 0.87
C MET A 21 11.97 6.49 0.09
N SER A 22 12.10 6.41 -1.24
CA SER A 22 11.17 5.61 -2.05
C SER A 22 11.31 4.11 -1.79
N ASP A 23 12.53 3.61 -1.64
CA ASP A 23 12.77 2.19 -1.36
C ASP A 23 12.18 1.81 0.02
N ILE A 24 12.29 2.70 1.01
CA ILE A 24 11.68 2.52 2.34
C ILE A 24 10.16 2.53 2.25
N ILE A 25 9.58 3.48 1.54
CA ILE A 25 8.12 3.57 1.36
C ILE A 25 7.60 2.33 0.61
N GLU A 26 8.28 1.89 -0.44
CA GLU A 26 7.94 0.67 -1.17
C GLU A 26 7.98 -0.57 -0.25
N ALA A 27 9.07 -0.73 0.52
CA ALA A 27 9.18 -1.83 1.46
C ALA A 27 8.06 -1.83 2.51
N LEU A 28 7.72 -0.65 3.05
CA LEU A 28 6.62 -0.50 4.00
C LEU A 28 5.26 -0.84 3.37
N LEU A 29 5.01 -0.42 2.13
CA LEU A 29 3.75 -0.68 1.45
C LEU A 29 3.58 -2.15 1.05
N LEU A 30 4.66 -2.79 0.59
CA LEU A 30 4.65 -4.23 0.31
C LEU A 30 4.42 -5.03 1.59
N ARG A 31 5.11 -4.65 2.67
CA ARG A 31 4.93 -5.28 3.99
C ARG A 31 3.50 -5.12 4.50
N ASN A 32 2.95 -3.91 4.40
CA ASN A 32 1.56 -3.63 4.79
C ASN A 32 0.57 -4.49 4.00
N LEU A 33 0.75 -4.58 2.67
CA LEU A 33 -0.12 -5.38 1.81
C LEU A 33 -0.11 -6.87 2.19
N GLN A 34 1.05 -7.42 2.54
CA GLN A 34 1.19 -8.84 2.85
C GLN A 34 0.85 -9.16 4.32
N GLU A 35 1.42 -8.42 5.27
CA GLU A 35 1.36 -8.74 6.70
C GLU A 35 0.12 -8.19 7.39
N VAL A 36 -0.55 -7.18 6.83
CA VAL A 36 -1.80 -6.63 7.39
C VAL A 36 -3.00 -7.08 6.57
N PHE A 37 -3.02 -6.75 5.27
CA PHE A 37 -4.18 -7.08 4.43
C PHE A 37 -4.21 -8.54 3.97
N GLY A 38 -3.05 -9.19 3.87
CA GLY A 38 -2.91 -10.59 3.45
C GLY A 38 -2.93 -11.61 4.60
N GLU A 39 -2.76 -11.17 5.85
CA GLU A 39 -2.63 -12.07 7.00
C GLU A 39 -4.00 -12.55 7.50
N ASN A 40 -4.15 -13.88 7.55
CA ASN A 40 -5.36 -14.54 7.99
C ASN A 40 -5.42 -14.69 9.51
N ASP A 41 -4.25 -14.86 10.14
CA ASP A 41 -4.14 -15.06 11.58
C ASP A 41 -4.37 -13.72 12.32
N PRO A 42 -5.39 -13.61 13.21
CA PRO A 42 -5.68 -12.36 13.90
C PRO A 42 -4.56 -11.86 14.81
N GLU A 43 -3.84 -12.75 15.51
CA GLU A 43 -2.77 -12.34 16.42
C GLU A 43 -1.56 -11.83 15.64
N ARG A 44 -1.19 -12.53 14.55
CA ARG A 44 -0.09 -12.10 13.68
C ARG A 44 -0.42 -10.80 12.97
N ARG A 45 -1.67 -10.63 12.51
CA ARG A 45 -2.13 -9.39 11.89
C ARG A 45 -2.10 -8.23 12.88
N ARG A 46 -2.51 -8.46 14.13
CA ARG A 46 -2.46 -7.43 15.16
C ARG A 46 -1.03 -6.94 15.41
N SER A 47 -0.09 -7.88 15.56
CA SER A 47 1.33 -7.53 15.71
C SER A 47 1.89 -6.78 14.48
N ALA A 48 1.46 -7.16 13.28
CA ALA A 48 1.85 -6.48 12.04
C ALA A 48 1.26 -5.06 11.90
N ILE A 49 0.12 -4.77 12.54
CA ILE A 49 -0.47 -3.43 12.59
C ILE A 49 0.26 -2.53 13.59
N GLU A 50 0.59 -3.04 14.77
CA GLU A 50 1.23 -2.26 15.84
C GLU A 50 2.64 -1.78 15.49
N ALA A 51 3.32 -2.47 14.57
CA ALA A 51 4.69 -2.14 14.18
C ALA A 51 4.83 -0.87 13.31
N PRO A 52 4.06 -0.70 12.20
CA PRO A 52 4.16 0.48 11.34
C PRO A 52 3.15 1.59 11.65
N TYR A 53 2.05 1.33 12.36
CA TYR A 53 0.99 2.32 12.58
C TYR A 53 1.05 2.92 13.99
N THR A 54 0.79 4.23 14.10
CA THR A 54 0.52 4.87 15.39
C THR A 54 -0.83 4.39 15.95
N GLU A 55 -0.98 4.44 17.28
CA GLU A 55 -2.22 4.01 17.96
C GLU A 55 -3.46 4.77 17.49
N ASP A 56 -3.29 6.01 17.02
CA ASP A 56 -4.33 6.91 16.53
C ASP A 56 -4.46 6.94 15.00
N CYS A 57 -3.88 5.97 14.30
CA CYS A 57 -3.85 5.91 12.84
C CYS A 57 -5.23 6.08 12.22
N VAL A 58 -5.30 6.78 11.09
CA VAL A 58 -6.55 7.04 10.38
C VAL A 58 -6.54 6.32 9.05
N PHE A 59 -7.54 5.46 8.84
CA PHE A 59 -7.73 4.74 7.60
C PHE A 59 -8.95 5.29 6.86
N ASN A 60 -8.74 5.75 5.63
CA ASN A 60 -9.79 6.34 4.80
C ASN A 60 -10.23 5.32 3.75
N LEU A 61 -11.50 4.91 3.82
CA LEU A 61 -12.15 4.09 2.82
C LEU A 61 -13.26 4.89 2.14
N PRO A 62 -13.70 4.50 0.92
CA PRO A 62 -14.86 5.12 0.28
C PRO A 62 -16.12 5.09 1.15
N VAL A 63 -16.22 4.09 2.03
CA VAL A 63 -17.35 3.89 2.94
C VAL A 63 -17.27 4.71 4.24
N GLY A 64 -16.10 5.27 4.57
CA GLY A 64 -15.92 6.02 5.81
C GLY A 64 -14.47 6.12 6.29
N GLN A 65 -14.29 6.82 7.40
CA GLN A 65 -13.02 6.98 8.07
C GLN A 65 -13.00 6.16 9.36
N TYR A 66 -11.89 5.46 9.60
CA TYR A 66 -11.70 4.54 10.73
C TYR A 66 -10.46 4.94 11.50
N ARG A 67 -10.49 4.79 12.83
CA ARG A 67 -9.40 5.23 13.71
C ARG A 67 -8.92 4.12 14.62
N GLY A 68 -7.60 4.02 14.70
CA GLY A 68 -6.87 3.13 15.60
C GLY A 68 -6.74 1.71 15.11
N HIS A 69 -5.84 0.97 15.78
CA HIS A 69 -5.47 -0.38 15.40
C HIS A 69 -6.65 -1.36 15.42
N ASP A 70 -7.57 -1.22 16.37
CA ASP A 70 -8.74 -2.11 16.50
C ASP A 70 -9.66 -2.01 15.29
N ALA A 71 -9.89 -0.78 14.80
CA ALA A 71 -10.70 -0.56 13.62
C ALA A 71 -10.03 -1.11 12.36
N LEU A 72 -8.71 -0.96 12.25
CA LEU A 72 -7.94 -1.52 11.14
C LEU A 72 -7.95 -3.05 11.14
N ASP A 73 -7.72 -3.68 12.30
CA ASP A 73 -7.76 -5.14 12.43
C ASP A 73 -9.15 -5.70 12.09
N GLY A 74 -10.22 -5.07 12.59
CA GLY A 74 -11.59 -5.46 12.27
C GLY A 74 -11.88 -5.45 10.77
N ILE A 75 -11.54 -4.35 10.08
CA ILE A 75 -11.71 -4.24 8.62
C ILE A 75 -10.92 -5.31 7.87
N CYS A 76 -9.64 -5.51 8.23
CA CYS A 76 -8.81 -6.52 7.57
C CYS A 76 -9.31 -7.94 7.84
N GLY A 77 -9.80 -8.21 9.06
CA GLY A 77 -10.42 -9.47 9.44
C GLY A 77 -11.68 -9.77 8.64
N GLU A 78 -12.60 -8.81 8.52
CA GLU A 78 -13.80 -8.93 7.68
C GLU A 78 -13.44 -9.16 6.20
N LEU A 79 -12.46 -8.40 5.70
CA LEU A 79 -12.00 -8.53 4.32
C LEU A 79 -11.40 -9.91 4.03
N ARG A 80 -10.67 -10.50 4.98
CA ARG A 80 -10.12 -11.86 4.85
C ARG A 80 -11.14 -12.94 5.05
N ALA A 81 -12.11 -12.76 5.95
CA ALA A 81 -13.23 -13.68 6.10
C ALA A 81 -14.04 -13.79 4.80
N GLY A 82 -14.24 -12.68 4.08
CA GLY A 82 -14.90 -12.67 2.77
C GLY A 82 -14.07 -13.30 1.65
N HIS A 83 -12.73 -13.30 1.77
CA HIS A 83 -11.82 -13.76 0.72
C HIS A 83 -10.60 -14.53 1.28
N PRO A 84 -10.75 -15.73 1.88
CA PRO A 84 -9.67 -16.37 2.64
C PRO A 84 -8.47 -16.84 1.81
N THR A 85 -8.68 -17.07 0.51
CA THR A 85 -7.68 -17.59 -0.43
C THR A 85 -7.02 -16.52 -1.29
N TYR A 86 -7.49 -15.27 -1.20
CA TYR A 86 -6.99 -14.22 -2.08
C TYR A 86 -5.54 -13.88 -1.70
N VAL A 87 -4.71 -13.67 -2.71
CA VAL A 87 -3.34 -13.17 -2.54
C VAL A 87 -3.29 -11.79 -3.16
N TYR A 88 -2.81 -10.82 -2.40
CA TYR A 88 -2.67 -9.46 -2.90
C TYR A 88 -1.35 -9.32 -3.64
N THR A 89 -1.42 -8.90 -4.90
CA THR A 89 -0.25 -8.61 -5.73
C THR A 89 -0.30 -7.15 -6.15
N PRO A 90 0.80 -6.39 -6.02
CA PRO A 90 0.83 -5.01 -6.50
C PRO A 90 0.60 -4.97 -8.01
N HIS A 91 -0.35 -4.16 -8.48
CA HIS A 91 -0.58 -3.95 -9.91
C HIS A 91 0.36 -2.91 -10.51
N ASN A 92 0.75 -1.91 -9.71
CA ASN A 92 1.65 -0.82 -10.09
C ASN A 92 2.77 -0.68 -9.07
N ALA A 93 3.83 0.04 -9.44
CA ALA A 93 4.82 0.51 -8.49
C ALA A 93 4.13 1.34 -7.39
N PRO A 94 4.55 1.23 -6.12
CA PRO A 94 3.95 1.99 -5.04
C PRO A 94 4.03 3.49 -5.31
N MET A 95 2.89 4.17 -5.17
CA MET A 95 2.80 5.62 -5.35
C MET A 95 2.38 6.30 -4.05
N VAL A 96 3.02 7.42 -3.76
CA VAL A 96 2.59 8.33 -2.70
C VAL A 96 1.54 9.26 -3.30
N VAL A 97 0.30 9.13 -2.85
CA VAL A 97 -0.84 9.92 -3.32
C VAL A 97 -1.38 10.66 -2.09
N GLN A 98 -0.98 11.92 -1.94
CA GLN A 98 -1.12 12.71 -0.67
C GLN A 98 -0.22 12.13 0.45
N ASP A 99 -0.45 12.48 1.73
CA ASP A 99 0.25 11.87 2.89
C ASP A 99 -0.13 10.37 3.11
N GLY A 100 -0.57 9.67 2.06
CA GLY A 100 -0.99 8.27 2.06
C GLY A 100 -0.63 7.58 0.74
N ALA A 101 -0.78 6.26 0.69
CA ALA A 101 -0.50 5.44 -0.50
C ALA A 101 -1.77 4.77 -1.01
N ASP A 102 -1.93 4.70 -2.34
CA ASP A 102 -3.07 4.10 -3.00
C ASP A 102 -2.74 2.68 -3.48
N LEU A 103 -3.53 1.70 -3.05
CA LEU A 103 -3.46 0.30 -3.48
C LEU A 103 -4.80 -0.09 -4.11
N THR A 104 -4.98 0.29 -5.37
CA THR A 104 -6.19 -0.06 -6.13
C THR A 104 -6.15 -1.52 -6.60
N ARG A 105 -7.19 -2.27 -6.23
CA ARG A 105 -7.53 -3.60 -6.78
C ARG A 105 -8.16 -3.44 -8.16
N GLU A 106 -7.66 -4.17 -9.16
CA GLU A 106 -8.38 -4.39 -10.41
C GLU A 106 -9.26 -5.64 -10.28
N HIS A 107 -10.58 -5.46 -10.28
CA HIS A 107 -11.51 -6.56 -10.51
C HIS A 107 -11.38 -7.01 -11.97
N ALA A 108 -10.87 -8.22 -12.18
CA ALA A 108 -10.96 -8.89 -13.48
C ALA A 108 -12.44 -9.02 -13.87
N ARG A 109 -12.84 -8.28 -14.91
CA ARG A 109 -14.15 -8.34 -15.53
C ARG A 109 -14.15 -9.49 -16.55
N THR A 110 -14.97 -10.52 -16.32
CA THR A 110 -16.14 -10.97 -17.13
C THR A 110 -16.50 -12.39 -16.69
#